data_AF-A0A847RDN1-F1
#
_entry.id   AF-A0A847RDN1-F1
#
_cell.length_a   1.000
_cell.length_b   1.000
_cell.length_c   1.000
_cell.angle_alpha   90.00
_cell.angle_beta   90.00
_cell.angle_gamma   90.00
#
_symmetry.space_group_name_H-M   'P 1'
#
loop_
_entity.id
_entity.type
_entity.pdbx_description
1 polymer ?
#
loop_
_entity_poly.entity_id
_entity_poly.type
_entity_poly.pdbx_seq_one_letter_code
_entity_poly.pdbx_strand_id
1 'polypeptide(L)'
;MLRAIVMTEKILIALIGLGGAVIGSVATISVQIVAEYLRKKEVDRQESPQIEMLTEMLNHPKHKWRSLDRLQHVIGADEETTKRLLLKIGARASEDGKPIWGLRSRNPLPGEPNDS
;
A
#
# COMPACT_ATOMS: atom_id res chain seq x y z
N MET A 1 44.78 45.81 -6.35
CA MET A 1 44.33 45.14 -5.11
C MET A 1 42.82 45.17 -4.93
N LEU A 2 42.15 46.34 -4.96
CA LEU A 2 40.70 46.45 -4.70
C LEU A 2 39.81 45.59 -5.63
N ARG A 3 40.15 45.48 -6.93
CA ARG A 3 39.39 44.65 -7.89
C ARG A 3 39.47 43.15 -7.61
N ALA A 4 40.61 42.66 -7.10
CA ALA A 4 40.77 41.24 -6.78
C ALA A 4 39.93 40.85 -5.56
N ILE A 5 39.89 41.72 -4.54
CA ILE A 5 39.09 41.52 -3.32
C ILE A 5 37.59 41.46 -3.66
N VAL A 6 37.09 42.43 -4.44
CA VAL A 6 35.68 42.44 -4.90
C VAL A 6 35.34 41.22 -5.75
N MET A 7 36.29 40.71 -6.53
CA MET A 7 36.08 39.52 -7.37
C MET A 7 36.03 38.24 -6.52
N THR A 8 36.87 38.14 -5.49
CA THR A 8 36.85 37.02 -4.53
C THR A 8 35.55 36.99 -3.71
N GLU A 9 35.03 38.13 -3.24
CA GLU A 9 33.75 38.18 -2.51
C GLU A 9 32.57 37.73 -3.38
N LYS A 10 32.53 38.15 -4.64
CA LYS A 10 31.49 37.73 -5.59
C LYS A 10 31.53 36.22 -5.86
N ILE A 11 32.74 35.65 -5.98
CA ILE A 11 32.92 34.20 -6.16
C ILE A 11 32.46 33.44 -4.92
N LEU A 12 32.77 33.94 -3.72
CA LEU A 12 32.36 33.32 -2.46
C LEU A 12 30.82 33.29 -2.32
N ILE A 13 30.16 34.42 -2.63
CA ILE A 13 28.69 34.52 -2.60
C ILE A 13 28.05 33.57 -3.64
N ALA A 14 28.62 33.48 -4.84
CA ALA A 14 28.14 32.57 -5.88
C ALA A 14 28.28 31.10 -5.47
N LEU A 15 29.37 30.71 -4.80
CA LEU A 15 29.56 29.35 -4.28
C LEU A 15 28.58 29.02 -3.15
N ILE A 16 28.27 29.97 -2.28
CA ILE A 16 27.25 29.81 -1.23
C ILE A 16 25.86 29.61 -1.86
N GLY A 17 25.50 30.41 -2.86
CA GLY A 17 24.23 30.28 -3.58
C GLY A 17 24.10 28.96 -4.34
N LEU A 18 25.18 28.52 -4.99
CA LEU A 18 25.22 27.24 -5.71
C LEU A 18 25.12 26.05 -4.74
N GLY A 19 25.84 26.11 -3.61
CA GLY A 19 25.78 25.08 -2.56
C GLY A 19 24.39 24.95 -1.94
N GLY A 20 23.72 26.08 -1.69
CA GLY A 20 22.34 26.10 -1.21
C GLY A 20 21.35 25.45 -2.18
N ALA A 21 21.51 25.71 -3.49
CA ALA A 21 20.64 25.12 -4.52
C ALA A 21 20.79 23.59 -4.62
N VAL A 22 22.01 23.07 -4.47
CA VAL A 22 22.27 21.61 -4.47
C VAL A 22 21.67 20.94 -3.24
N ILE A 23 21.81 21.55 -2.05
CA ILE A 23 21.24 21.00 -0.82
C ILE A 23 19.70 21.06 -0.85
N GLY A 24 19.13 22.16 -1.35
CA GLY A 24 17.68 22.33 -1.47
C GLY A 24 17.00 21.33 -2.42
N SER A 25 17.67 20.97 -3.52
CA SER A 25 17.11 19.99 -4.48
C SER A 25 17.08 18.58 -3.89
N VAL A 26 18.13 18.15 -3.20
CA VAL A 26 18.19 16.85 -2.50
C VAL A 26 17.15 16.77 -1.39
N ALA A 27 16.97 17.86 -0.62
CA ALA A 27 15.95 17.92 0.43
C ALA A 27 14.53 17.77 -0.15
N THR A 28 14.24 18.41 -1.28
CA THR A 28 12.91 18.33 -1.92
C THR A 28 12.56 16.91 -2.38
N ILE A 29 13.51 16.22 -3.01
CA ILE A 29 13.33 14.82 -3.45
C ILE A 29 13.11 13.91 -2.23
N SER A 30 13.88 14.13 -1.16
CA SER A 30 13.81 13.33 0.06
C SER A 30 12.46 13.47 0.77
N VAL A 31 11.88 14.68 0.78
CA VAL A 31 10.54 14.92 1.36
C VAL A 31 9.46 14.15 0.61
N GLN A 32 9.52 14.08 -0.73
CA GLN A 32 8.53 13.34 -1.52
C GLN A 32 8.57 11.84 -1.23
N ILE A 33 9.76 11.25 -1.15
CA ILE A 33 9.95 9.82 -0.82
C ILE A 33 9.40 9.51 0.57
N VAL A 34 9.74 10.34 1.56
CA VAL A 34 9.26 10.15 2.94
C VAL A 34 7.74 10.30 3.02
N ALA A 35 7.17 11.29 2.33
CA ALA A 35 5.73 11.50 2.31
C ALA A 35 4.98 10.32 1.66
N GLU A 36 5.51 9.76 0.58
CA GLU A 36 4.91 8.59 -0.08
C GLU A 36 4.96 7.34 0.82
N TYR A 37 6.09 7.12 1.50
CA TYR A 37 6.22 6.02 2.44
C TYR A 37 5.23 6.13 3.61
N LEU A 38 5.06 7.33 4.16
CA LEU A 38 4.08 7.58 5.23
C LEU A 38 2.64 7.37 4.75
N ARG A 39 2.29 7.83 3.54
CA ARG A 39 0.97 7.59 2.94
C ARG A 39 0.69 6.11 2.73
N LYS A 40 1.65 5.36 2.21
CA LYS A 40 1.52 3.91 2.01
C LYS A 40 1.26 3.19 3.34
N LYS A 41 2.01 3.56 4.38
CA LYS A 41 1.84 3.02 5.73
C LYS A 41 0.48 3.37 6.36
N GLU A 42 -0.03 4.57 6.12
CA GLU A 42 -1.34 5.00 6.62
C GLU A 42 -2.48 4.26 5.91
N VAL A 43 -2.39 4.05 4.60
CA VAL A 43 -3.35 3.23 3.84
C VAL A 43 -3.36 1.80 4.35
N ASP A 44 -2.19 1.20 4.59
CA ASP A 44 -2.11 -0.15 5.18
C ASP A 44 -2.73 -0.22 6.59
N ARG A 45 -2.60 0.86 7.38
CA ARG A 45 -3.24 0.96 8.70
C ARG A 45 -4.75 1.08 8.61
N GLN A 46 -5.26 1.88 7.67
CA GLN A 46 -6.70 2.04 7.45
C GLN A 46 -7.37 0.76 6.94
N GLU A 47 -6.65 -0.07 6.19
CA GLU A 47 -7.14 -1.36 5.70
C GLU A 47 -7.11 -2.47 6.76
N SER A 48 -6.40 -2.27 7.88
CA SER A 48 -6.21 -3.30 8.90
C SER A 48 -7.54 -3.82 9.51
N PRO A 49 -8.52 -2.98 9.89
CA PRO A 49 -9.80 -3.46 10.42
C PRO A 49 -10.63 -4.24 9.38
N GLN A 50 -10.56 -3.84 8.11
CA GLN A 50 -11.27 -4.52 7.01
C GLN A 50 -10.66 -5.90 6.76
N ILE A 51 -9.33 -5.99 6.78
CA ILE A 51 -8.57 -7.24 6.66
C ILE A 51 -8.89 -8.19 7.82
N GLU A 52 -8.90 -7.70 9.07
CA GLU A 52 -9.28 -8.50 10.23
C GLU A 52 -10.71 -9.04 10.11
N MET A 53 -11.66 -8.18 9.77
CA MET A 53 -13.07 -8.56 9.59
C MET A 53 -13.26 -9.61 8.48
N LEU A 54 -12.63 -9.42 7.31
CA LEU A 54 -12.66 -10.39 6.21
C LEU A 54 -12.07 -11.73 6.66
N THR A 55 -10.93 -11.70 7.35
CA THR A 55 -10.24 -12.89 7.85
C THR A 55 -11.11 -13.65 8.84
N GLU A 56 -11.77 -12.97 9.78
CA GLU A 56 -12.69 -13.59 10.73
C GLU A 56 -13.90 -14.21 10.02
N MET A 57 -14.53 -13.46 9.12
CA MET A 57 -15.69 -13.93 8.35
C MET A 57 -15.35 -15.19 7.54
N LEU A 58 -14.21 -15.19 6.86
CA LEU A 58 -13.78 -16.29 6.00
C LEU A 58 -13.15 -17.46 6.74
N ASN A 59 -12.72 -17.29 8.00
CA ASN A 59 -12.29 -18.39 8.87
C ASN A 59 -13.46 -19.05 9.63
N HIS A 60 -14.65 -18.47 9.61
CA HIS A 60 -15.80 -19.01 10.31
C HIS A 60 -16.11 -20.48 9.91
N PRO A 61 -16.25 -21.41 10.86
CA PRO A 61 -16.33 -22.85 10.57
C PRO A 61 -17.54 -23.24 9.73
N LYS A 62 -18.68 -22.56 9.93
CA LYS A 62 -19.93 -22.85 9.20
C LYS A 62 -19.97 -22.36 7.75
N HIS A 63 -19.04 -21.48 7.35
CA HIS A 63 -19.06 -20.83 6.04
C HIS A 63 -17.67 -20.87 5.40
N LYS A 64 -17.44 -21.88 4.54
CA LYS A 64 -16.19 -21.97 3.74
C LYS A 64 -16.14 -20.98 2.57
N TRP A 65 -17.31 -20.67 2.01
CA TRP A 65 -17.51 -19.69 0.95
C TRP A 65 -18.48 -18.62 1.42
N ARG A 66 -18.25 -17.36 1.03
CA ARG A 66 -19.16 -16.23 1.29
C ARG A 66 -19.38 -15.40 0.04
N SER A 67 -20.58 -14.85 -0.12
CA SER A 67 -20.89 -13.95 -1.24
C SER A 67 -20.08 -12.65 -1.15
N LEU A 68 -19.61 -12.19 -2.30
CA LEU A 68 -18.86 -10.95 -2.44
C LEU A 68 -19.67 -9.75 -1.93
N ASP A 69 -20.94 -9.67 -2.31
CA ASP A 69 -21.90 -8.65 -1.86
C ASP A 69 -21.97 -8.54 -0.32
N ARG A 70 -22.00 -9.68 0.37
CA ARG A 70 -22.02 -9.69 1.84
C ARG A 70 -20.70 -9.20 2.43
N LEU A 71 -19.58 -9.56 1.82
CA LEU A 71 -18.25 -9.13 2.26
C LEU A 71 -18.12 -7.61 2.10
N GLN A 72 -18.51 -7.08 0.94
CA GLN A 72 -18.57 -5.63 0.65
C GLN A 72 -19.41 -4.89 1.68
N HIS A 73 -20.62 -5.37 1.94
CA HIS A 73 -21.55 -4.76 2.88
C HIS A 73 -20.99 -4.71 4.31
N VAL A 74 -20.34 -5.79 4.77
CA VAL A 74 -19.82 -5.87 6.15
C VAL A 74 -18.60 -4.96 6.35
N ILE A 75 -17.70 -4.87 5.36
CA ILE A 75 -16.52 -4.01 5.49
C ILE A 75 -16.74 -2.57 5.01
N GLY A 76 -17.91 -2.28 4.42
CA GLY A 76 -18.27 -0.95 3.92
C GLY A 76 -17.42 -0.50 2.73
N ALA A 77 -16.96 -1.43 1.88
CA ALA A 77 -16.11 -1.12 0.74
C ALA A 77 -16.74 -1.53 -0.59
N ASP A 78 -16.29 -0.89 -1.67
CA ASP A 78 -16.70 -1.25 -3.03
C ASP A 78 -16.13 -2.61 -3.46
N GLU A 79 -16.57 -3.06 -4.63
CA GLU A 79 -16.21 -4.38 -5.16
C GLU A 79 -14.71 -4.53 -5.41
N GLU A 80 -14.10 -3.49 -5.99
CA GLU A 80 -12.69 -3.49 -6.36
C GLU A 80 -11.81 -3.56 -5.10
N THR A 81 -12.09 -2.71 -4.13
CA THR A 81 -11.41 -2.67 -2.83
C THR A 81 -11.59 -4.00 -2.11
N THR A 82 -12.81 -4.54 -2.07
CA THR A 82 -13.07 -5.84 -1.42
C THR A 82 -12.26 -6.96 -2.08
N LYS A 83 -12.25 -7.06 -3.42
CA LYS A 83 -11.46 -8.07 -4.15
C LYS A 83 -9.96 -7.91 -3.89
N ARG A 84 -9.46 -6.67 -3.88
CA ARG A 84 -8.05 -6.37 -3.60
C ARG A 84 -7.65 -6.83 -2.19
N LEU A 85 -8.47 -6.55 -1.18
CA LEU A 85 -8.23 -6.99 0.20
C LEU A 85 -8.33 -8.51 0.34
N LEU A 86 -9.29 -9.14 -0.34
CA LEU A 86 -9.44 -10.59 -0.37
C LEU A 86 -8.18 -11.29 -0.92
N LEU A 87 -7.63 -10.78 -2.02
CA LEU A 87 -6.35 -11.29 -2.56
C LEU A 87 -5.19 -11.07 -1.59
N LYS A 88 -5.15 -9.90 -0.91
CA LYS A 88 -4.12 -9.56 0.09
C LYS A 88 -4.10 -10.55 1.26
N ILE A 89 -5.26 -11.10 1.66
CA ILE A 89 -5.36 -12.11 2.72
C ILE A 89 -5.29 -13.57 2.22
N GLY A 90 -4.94 -13.79 0.95
CA GLY A 90 -4.85 -15.13 0.38
C GLY A 90 -6.20 -15.82 0.15
N ALA A 91 -7.28 -15.05 0.02
CA ALA A 91 -8.56 -15.56 -0.44
C ALA A 91 -8.61 -15.66 -1.97
N ARG A 92 -9.52 -16.48 -2.48
CA ARG A 92 -9.78 -16.67 -3.90
C ARG A 92 -11.27 -16.66 -4.22
N ALA A 93 -11.59 -16.31 -5.45
CA ALA A 93 -12.92 -16.52 -6.01
C ALA A 93 -13.16 -18.00 -6.33
N SER A 94 -14.42 -18.43 -6.31
CA SER A 94 -14.84 -19.74 -6.82
C SER A 94 -14.67 -19.83 -8.33
N GLU A 95 -14.30 -21.02 -8.83
CA GLU A 95 -14.15 -21.30 -10.26
C GLU A 95 -15.50 -21.50 -10.98
N ASP A 96 -16.59 -21.69 -10.23
CA ASP A 96 -17.91 -22.00 -10.77
C ASP A 96 -18.64 -20.76 -11.33
N GLY A 97 -17.93 -19.63 -11.50
CA GLY A 97 -18.50 -18.35 -11.95
C GLY A 97 -19.41 -17.65 -10.93
N LYS A 98 -19.64 -18.26 -9.76
CA LYS A 98 -20.41 -17.64 -8.67
C LYS A 98 -19.56 -16.55 -8.00
N PRO A 99 -20.15 -15.39 -7.64
CA PRO A 99 -19.44 -14.30 -6.97
C PRO A 99 -19.26 -14.62 -5.48
N ILE A 100 -18.62 -15.74 -5.18
CA ILE A 100 -18.33 -16.23 -3.84
C ILE A 100 -16.82 -16.37 -3.65
N TRP A 101 -16.37 -16.06 -2.45
CA TRP A 101 -14.96 -16.02 -2.08
C TRP A 101 -14.73 -16.84 -0.81
N GLY A 102 -13.52 -17.38 -0.70
CA GLY A 102 -13.09 -18.20 0.43
C GLY A 102 -11.57 -18.16 0.57
N LEU A 103 -11.06 -18.45 1.77
CA LEU A 103 -9.61 -18.60 1.97
C LEU A 103 -9.10 -19.80 1.16
N ARG A 104 -7.98 -19.62 0.43
CA ARG A 104 -7.35 -20.71 -0.34
C ARG A 104 -6.97 -21.89 0.55
N SER A 105 -6.49 -21.62 1.77
CA SER A 105 -6.18 -22.66 2.77
C SER A 105 -7.39 -23.53 3.15
N ARG A 106 -8.61 -23.03 3.00
CA ARG A 106 -9.86 -23.78 3.30
C ARG A 106 -10.53 -24.33 2.03
N ASN A 107 -10.17 -23.78 0.88
CA ASN A 107 -10.73 -24.05 -0.44
C ASN A 107 -9.59 -24.06 -1.50
N PRO A 108 -8.70 -25.07 -1.43
CA PRO A 108 -7.55 -25.15 -2.32
C PRO A 108 -7.96 -25.28 -3.78
N LEU A 109 -7.03 -24.97 -4.69
CA LEU A 109 -7.26 -25.22 -6.11
C LEU A 109 -7.26 -26.74 -6.39
N PRO A 110 -8.02 -27.20 -7.39
CA PRO A 110 -7.96 -28.60 -7.82
C PRO A 110 -6.51 -29.01 -8.14
N GLY A 111 -6.03 -30.07 -7.49
CA GLY A 111 -4.66 -30.58 -7.69
C GLY A 111 -3.58 -29.92 -6.81
N GLU A 112 -3.94 -28.97 -5.95
CA GLU A 112 -3.02 -28.40 -4.96
C GLU A 112 -2.92 -29.32 -3.73
N PRO A 113 -1.71 -29.61 -3.21
CA PRO A 113 -1.55 -30.34 -1.95
C PRO A 113 -2.27 -29.60 -0.81
N ASN A 114 -3.01 -30.35 0.00
CA ASN A 114 -3.78 -29.77 1.09
C ASN A 114 -2.85 -29.62 2.31
N ASP A 115 -2.15 -28.48 2.37
CA ASP A 115 -1.26 -28.13 3.46
C ASP A 115 -2.11 -27.66 4.66
N SER A 116 -2.78 -28.62 5.32
CA SER A 116 -3.59 -28.41 6.53
C SER A 116 -2.73 -28.41 7.80
#